data_AF-A0A7J8P1W7-F1
#
_entry.id   AF-A0A7J8P1W7-F1
#
_cell.length_a   1.000
_cell.length_b   1.000
_cell.length_c   1.000
_cell.angle_alpha   90.00
_cell.angle_beta   90.00
_cell.angle_gamma   90.00
#
_symmetry.space_group_name_H-M   'P 1'
#
loop_
_entity.id
_entity.type
_entity.pdbx_description
1 polymer ?
#
loop_
_entity_poly.entity_id
_entity_poly.type
_entity_poly.pdbx_seq_one_letter_code
_entity_poly.pdbx_strand_id
1 'polypeptide(L)'
;MASSSDSWIKEYNEAVKMVDDINAMISERSSLPASGPETQRHASAIRRKITILGTRLDGLQSLLSRPTGKPLTEKEMNRRKDMVANLRSKVNQMASAFNMSNFANRDSLLGPESKPDAMSRTVGLDNSGLVEQDEDLEKLEETIVSTKHIALA
;
A
#
# COMPACT_ATOMS: atom_id res chain seq x y z
N MET A 1 -12.25 -32.91 -7.20
CA MET A 1 -12.56 -31.61 -6.55
C MET A 1 -11.25 -30.96 -6.19
N ALA A 2 -10.85 -29.91 -6.92
CA ALA A 2 -9.69 -29.14 -6.52
C ALA A 2 -10.02 -28.49 -5.18
N SER A 3 -9.31 -28.86 -4.11
CA SER A 3 -9.36 -28.12 -2.86
C SER A 3 -9.04 -26.67 -3.21
N SER A 4 -10.06 -25.81 -3.17
CA SER A 4 -9.87 -24.37 -3.34
C SER A 4 -8.81 -23.96 -2.34
N SER A 5 -7.61 -23.64 -2.83
CA SER A 5 -6.50 -23.21 -1.99
C SER A 5 -7.04 -22.14 -1.05
N ASP A 6 -6.88 -22.34 0.26
CA ASP A 6 -7.47 -21.48 1.27
C ASP A 6 -7.17 -20.02 0.95
N SER A 7 -8.21 -19.25 0.61
CA SER A 7 -8.08 -17.89 0.09
C SER A 7 -7.31 -17.00 1.06
N TRP A 8 -7.51 -17.22 2.37
CA TRP A 8 -6.78 -16.49 3.40
C TRP A 8 -5.29 -16.80 3.37
N ILE A 9 -4.91 -18.08 3.20
CA ILE A 9 -3.50 -18.47 3.06
C ILE A 9 -2.87 -17.86 1.80
N LYS A 10 -3.61 -17.78 0.70
CA LYS A 10 -3.13 -17.10 -0.52
C LYS A 10 -2.83 -15.62 -0.25
N GLU A 11 -3.78 -14.88 0.31
CA GLU A 11 -3.60 -13.46 0.64
C GLU A 11 -2.48 -13.24 1.67
N TYR A 12 -2.32 -14.15 2.63
CA TYR A 12 -1.23 -14.12 3.59
C TYR A 12 0.14 -14.25 2.91
N ASN A 13 0.29 -15.20 1.99
CA ASN A 13 1.54 -15.38 1.25
C ASN A 13 1.87 -14.15 0.39
N GLU A 14 0.86 -13.51 -0.20
CA GLU A 14 1.06 -12.26 -0.93
C GLU A 14 1.49 -11.11 -0.02
N ALA A 15 0.98 -11.04 1.21
CA ALA A 15 1.44 -10.07 2.21
C ALA A 15 2.90 -10.35 2.65
N VAL A 16 3.28 -11.62 2.82
CA VAL A 16 4.68 -12.01 3.12
C VAL A 16 5.62 -11.57 2.00
N LYS A 17 5.30 -11.86 0.73
CA LYS A 17 6.11 -11.38 -0.41
C LYS A 17 6.27 -9.87 -0.43
N MET A 18 5.21 -9.13 -0.06
CA MET A 18 5.28 -7.67 0.01
C MET A 18 6.20 -7.18 1.13
N VAL A 19 6.28 -7.90 2.26
CA VAL A 19 7.27 -7.63 3.33
C VAL A 19 8.69 -7.85 2.82
N ASP A 20 8.95 -8.95 2.12
CA ASP A 20 10.27 -9.26 1.58
C ASP A 20 10.71 -8.23 0.53
N ASP A 21 9.80 -7.82 -0.34
CA ASP A 21 10.06 -6.77 -1.31
C ASP A 21 10.35 -5.42 -0.63
N ILE A 22 9.57 -5.01 0.39
CA ILE A 22 9.86 -3.79 1.14
C ILE A 22 11.25 -3.87 1.77
N ASN A 23 11.64 -5.02 2.33
CA ASN A 23 12.99 -5.22 2.85
C ASN A 23 14.06 -5.11 1.76
N ALA A 24 13.81 -5.64 0.56
CA ALA A 24 14.71 -5.49 -0.58
C ALA A 24 14.87 -4.01 -0.96
N MET A 25 13.77 -3.26 -1.10
CA MET A 25 13.79 -1.82 -1.37
C MET A 25 14.54 -1.04 -0.27
N ILE A 26 14.33 -1.39 1.00
CA ILE A 26 15.05 -0.77 2.13
C ILE A 26 16.55 -1.06 2.03
N SER A 27 16.93 -2.28 1.66
CA SER A 27 18.32 -2.67 1.47
C SER A 27 18.95 -1.91 0.30
N GLU A 28 18.24 -1.77 -0.81
CA GLU A 28 18.67 -1.00 -1.99
C GLU A 28 18.89 0.48 -1.67
N ARG A 29 18.11 1.05 -0.73
CA ARG A 29 18.28 2.45 -0.28
C ARG A 29 19.70 2.75 0.21
N SER A 30 20.41 1.76 0.74
CA SER A 30 21.80 1.94 1.19
C SER A 30 22.79 2.24 0.06
N SER A 31 22.44 1.91 -1.18
CA SER A 31 23.24 2.24 -2.37
C SER A 31 22.96 3.64 -2.94
N LEU A 32 21.86 4.28 -2.51
CA LEU A 32 21.48 5.63 -2.92
C LEU A 32 22.20 6.69 -2.06
N PRO A 33 22.44 7.90 -2.61
CA PRO A 33 22.97 9.01 -1.82
C PRO A 33 22.03 9.38 -0.68
N ALA A 34 22.58 9.95 0.39
CA ALA A 34 21.84 10.29 1.61
C ALA A 34 20.63 11.23 1.36
N SER A 35 20.72 12.08 0.35
CA SER A 35 19.67 12.99 -0.09
C SER A 35 19.70 13.15 -1.61
N GLY A 36 18.55 13.45 -2.20
CA GLY A 36 18.38 13.68 -3.63
C GLY A 36 16.98 13.32 -4.12
N PRO A 37 16.59 13.78 -5.32
CA PRO A 37 15.27 13.48 -5.88
C PRO A 37 15.00 11.97 -5.98
N GLU A 38 15.99 11.19 -6.42
CA GLU A 38 15.89 9.73 -6.52
C GLU A 38 15.69 9.09 -5.13
N THR A 39 16.46 9.50 -4.13
CA THR A 39 16.32 9.01 -2.75
C THR A 39 14.93 9.32 -2.18
N GLN A 40 14.37 10.49 -2.48
CA GLN A 40 13.01 10.86 -2.06
C GLN A 40 11.94 10.04 -2.80
N ARG A 41 12.10 9.81 -4.11
CA ARG A 41 11.22 8.95 -4.92
C ARG A 41 11.21 7.52 -4.37
N HIS A 42 12.38 6.95 -4.12
CA HIS A 42 12.53 5.62 -3.53
C HIS A 42 11.90 5.54 -2.14
N ALA A 43 12.16 6.51 -1.26
CA ALA A 43 11.54 6.55 0.06
C ALA A 43 10.00 6.66 -0.02
N SER A 44 9.47 7.44 -0.96
CA SER A 44 8.03 7.58 -1.18
C SER A 44 7.40 6.29 -1.69
N ALA A 45 8.08 5.58 -2.60
CA ALA A 45 7.65 4.27 -3.07
C ALA A 45 7.57 3.24 -1.93
N ILE A 46 8.57 3.23 -1.03
CA ILE A 46 8.56 2.38 0.17
C ILE A 46 7.37 2.73 1.08
N ARG A 47 7.16 4.01 1.41
CA ARG A 47 6.01 4.44 2.25
C ARG A 47 4.66 4.03 1.64
N ARG A 48 4.51 4.16 0.31
CA ARG A 48 3.31 3.71 -0.40
C ARG A 48 3.11 2.21 -0.24
N LYS A 49 4.16 1.42 -0.39
CA LYS A 49 4.11 -0.05 -0.27
C LYS A 49 3.78 -0.51 1.16
N ILE A 50 4.35 0.15 2.17
CA ILE A 50 3.99 -0.03 3.59
C ILE A 50 2.49 0.25 3.81
N THR A 51 1.96 1.32 3.22
CA THR A 51 0.53 1.68 3.32
C THR A 51 -0.38 0.63 2.69
N ILE A 52 -0.02 0.12 1.51
CA ILE A 52 -0.76 -0.95 0.83
C ILE A 52 -0.72 -2.23 1.65
N LEU A 53 0.44 -2.60 2.20
CA LEU A 53 0.58 -3.76 3.07
C LEU A 53 -0.34 -3.64 4.30
N GLY A 54 -0.37 -2.48 4.95
CA GLY A 54 -1.28 -2.21 6.07
C GLY A 54 -2.74 -2.52 5.72
N THR A 55 -3.22 -2.00 4.59
CA THR A 55 -4.58 -2.26 4.09
C THR A 55 -4.82 -3.75 3.81
N ARG A 56 -3.83 -4.47 3.25
CA ARG A 56 -3.96 -5.92 3.02
C ARG A 56 -4.06 -6.71 4.32
N LEU A 57 -3.34 -6.30 5.37
CA LEU A 57 -3.46 -6.91 6.69
C LEU A 57 -4.85 -6.68 7.30
N ASP A 58 -5.44 -5.49 7.12
CA ASP A 58 -6.83 -5.22 7.54
C ASP A 58 -7.81 -6.17 6.80
N GLY A 59 -7.58 -6.42 5.51
CA GLY A 59 -8.33 -7.40 4.71
C GLY A 59 -8.20 -8.83 5.24
N LEU A 60 -6.99 -9.28 5.57
CA LEU A 60 -6.75 -10.59 6.18
C LEU A 60 -7.46 -10.74 7.52
N GLN A 61 -7.51 -9.69 8.33
CA GLN A 61 -8.23 -9.69 9.60
C GLN A 61 -9.75 -9.75 9.38
N SER A 62 -10.28 -9.04 8.39
CA SER A 62 -11.69 -9.11 8.00
C SER A 62 -12.10 -10.53 7.57
N LEU A 63 -11.25 -11.22 6.80
CA LEU A 63 -11.45 -12.61 6.40
C LEU A 63 -11.44 -13.60 7.59
N LEU A 64 -10.75 -13.27 8.69
CA LEU A 64 -10.82 -14.06 9.94
C LEU A 64 -12.11 -13.80 10.72
N SER A 65 -12.57 -12.55 10.75
CA SER A 65 -13.84 -12.18 11.41
C SER A 65 -15.05 -12.77 10.70
N ARG A 66 -14.96 -12.99 9.38
CA ARG A 66 -16.00 -13.60 8.56
C ARG A 66 -15.40 -14.62 7.59
N PRO A 67 -15.08 -15.83 8.07
CA PRO A 67 -14.49 -16.88 7.25
C PRO A 67 -15.46 -17.30 6.14
N THR A 68 -15.00 -17.22 4.89
CA THR A 68 -15.76 -17.73 3.74
C THR A 68 -15.37 -19.18 3.51
N GLY A 69 -16.16 -20.14 3.98
CA GLY A 69 -15.94 -21.57 3.73
C GLY A 69 -16.18 -22.44 4.94
N LYS A 70 -15.36 -23.50 5.08
CA LYS A 70 -15.47 -24.44 6.18
C LYS A 70 -15.17 -23.75 7.52
N PRO A 71 -15.88 -24.10 8.61
CA PRO A 71 -15.55 -23.59 9.94
C PRO A 71 -14.09 -23.89 10.28
N LEU A 72 -13.37 -22.85 10.71
CA LEU A 72 -12.01 -22.99 11.21
C LEU A 72 -12.06 -23.56 12.64
N THR A 73 -11.14 -24.47 12.95
CA THR A 73 -10.94 -24.87 14.35
C THR A 73 -10.39 -23.68 15.14
N GLU A 74 -10.69 -23.62 16.44
CA GLU A 74 -10.18 -22.56 17.31
C GLU A 74 -8.64 -22.46 17.27
N LYS A 75 -7.95 -23.61 17.26
CA LYS A 75 -6.50 -23.68 17.13
C LYS A 75 -6.00 -23.02 15.84
N GLU A 76 -6.63 -23.29 14.71
CA GLU A 76 -6.26 -22.69 13.43
C GLU A 76 -6.61 -21.19 13.38
N MET A 77 -7.75 -20.79 13.95
CA MET A 77 -8.12 -19.38 14.09
C MET A 77 -7.07 -18.60 14.88
N ASN A 78 -6.65 -19.12 16.04
CA ASN A 78 -5.63 -18.49 16.88
C ASN A 78 -4.29 -18.41 16.15
N ARG A 79 -3.86 -19.50 15.50
CA ARG A 79 -2.65 -19.50 14.66
C ARG A 79 -2.68 -18.41 13.59
N ARG A 80 -3.81 -18.21 12.91
CA ARG A 80 -3.97 -17.16 11.89
C ARG A 80 -3.92 -15.75 12.47
N LYS A 81 -4.50 -15.53 13.65
CA LYS A 81 -4.38 -14.26 14.38
C LYS A 81 -2.93 -13.96 14.72
N ASP A 82 -2.18 -14.94 15.24
CA ASP A 82 -0.75 -14.77 15.55
C ASP A 82 0.08 -14.43 14.30
N MET A 83 -0.20 -15.10 13.18
CA MET A 83 0.47 -14.82 11.91
C MET A 83 0.23 -13.36 11.43
N VAL A 84 -1.00 -12.85 11.53
CA VAL A 84 -1.31 -11.46 11.21
C VAL A 84 -0.66 -10.49 12.18
N ALA A 85 -0.69 -10.78 13.49
CA ALA A 85 -0.06 -9.95 14.51
C ALA A 85 1.45 -9.81 14.28
N ASN A 86 2.13 -10.90 13.88
CA ASN A 86 3.54 -10.88 13.52
C ASN A 86 3.83 -9.96 12.32
N LEU A 87 3.02 -10.04 11.26
CA LEU A 87 3.15 -9.14 10.11
C LEU A 87 2.83 -7.69 10.49
N ARG A 88 1.83 -7.46 11.36
CA ARG A 88 1.45 -6.14 11.86
C ARG A 88 2.60 -5.48 12.62
N SER A 89 3.27 -6.25 13.48
CA SER A 89 4.48 -5.79 14.19
C SER A 89 5.59 -5.39 13.21
N LYS A 90 5.88 -6.23 12.20
CA LYS A 90 6.89 -5.92 11.18
C LYS A 90 6.57 -4.66 10.38
N VAL A 91 5.34 -4.49 9.90
CA VAL A 91 4.97 -3.30 9.12
C VAL A 91 4.99 -2.04 9.97
N ASN A 92 4.66 -2.12 11.28
CA ASN A 92 4.78 -1.00 12.20
C ASN A 92 6.25 -0.59 12.43
N GLN A 93 7.16 -1.55 12.51
CA GLN A 93 8.60 -1.28 12.58
C GLN A 93 9.10 -0.60 11.30
N MET A 94 8.70 -1.10 10.11
CA MET A 94 9.02 -0.49 8.82
C MET A 94 8.46 0.94 8.73
N ALA A 95 7.19 1.14 9.12
CA ALA A 95 6.56 2.45 9.15
C ALA A 95 7.33 3.43 10.04
N SER A 96 7.75 2.99 11.22
CA SER A 96 8.54 3.79 12.16
C SER A 96 9.90 4.18 11.57
N ALA A 97 10.59 3.25 10.89
CA ALA A 97 11.85 3.53 10.19
C ALA A 97 11.73 4.60 9.09
N PHE A 98 10.51 4.81 8.57
CA PHE A 98 10.20 5.82 7.55
C PHE A 98 9.46 7.06 8.11
N ASN A 99 9.49 7.25 9.44
CA ASN A 99 8.84 8.34 10.17
C ASN A 99 7.32 8.42 9.97
N MET A 100 6.66 7.29 9.74
CA MET A 100 5.20 7.20 9.59
C MET A 100 4.52 6.99 10.95
N SER A 101 4.71 7.93 11.88
CA SER A 101 4.26 7.84 13.28
C SER A 101 2.74 7.65 13.45
N ASN A 102 1.92 8.12 12.51
CA ASN A 102 0.47 7.92 12.52
C ASN A 102 0.00 6.57 11.95
N PHE A 103 0.91 5.73 11.45
CA PHE A 103 0.56 4.46 10.81
C PHE A 103 -0.11 3.48 11.78
N ALA A 104 0.42 3.34 13.00
CA ALA A 104 -0.15 2.46 14.03
C ALA A 104 -1.53 2.91 14.52
N ASN A 105 -1.79 4.23 14.50
CA ASN A 105 -3.08 4.81 14.92
C ASN A 105 -4.21 4.58 13.89
N ARG A 106 -3.89 4.08 12.69
CA ARG A 106 -4.89 3.81 11.65
C ARG A 106 -5.90 2.73 12.08
N ASP A 107 -5.49 1.80 12.92
CA ASP A 107 -6.39 0.76 13.47
C ASP A 107 -7.62 1.38 14.16
N SER A 108 -7.42 2.52 14.85
CA SER A 108 -8.48 3.28 15.51
C SER A 108 -9.38 4.08 14.55
N LEU A 109 -8.90 4.40 13.34
CA LEU A 109 -9.66 5.18 12.35
C LEU A 109 -10.64 4.32 11.53
N LEU A 110 -10.47 3.00 11.52
CA LEU A 110 -11.33 2.06 10.80
C LEU A 110 -12.47 1.49 11.68
N GLY A 111 -12.72 2.08 12.86
CA GLY A 111 -13.91 1.81 13.68
C GLY A 111 -15.20 2.23 12.98
N PRO A 112 -16.39 1.79 13.47
CA PRO A 112 -17.67 2.06 12.83
C PRO A 112 -17.82 3.58 12.60
N GLU A 113 -17.95 3.96 11.33
CA GLU A 113 -17.84 5.31 10.78
C GLU A 113 -18.24 6.41 11.76
N SER A 114 -17.27 6.91 12.52
CA SER A 114 -17.36 8.22 13.12
C SER A 114 -16.60 9.14 12.19
N LYS A 115 -17.34 9.81 11.30
CA LYS A 115 -16.84 10.82 10.36
C LYS A 115 -15.72 11.63 11.02
N PRO A 116 -14.47 11.57 10.54
CA PRO A 116 -13.58 12.67 10.80
C PRO A 116 -14.13 13.84 9.98
N ASP A 117 -14.45 14.95 10.66
CA ASP A 117 -14.75 16.21 10.02
C ASP A 117 -13.55 16.59 9.13
N ALA A 118 -13.66 16.28 7.84
CA ALA A 118 -12.60 16.45 6.85
C ALA A 118 -12.34 17.92 6.51
N MET A 119 -13.10 18.86 7.12
CA MET A 119 -13.04 20.28 6.81
C MET A 119 -12.19 21.10 7.80
N SER A 120 -11.86 20.57 8.98
CA SER A 120 -11.25 21.40 10.03
C SER A 120 -9.71 21.50 9.97
N ARG A 121 -9.02 20.74 9.09
CA ARG A 121 -7.54 20.69 9.07
C ARG A 121 -6.83 21.43 7.93
N THR A 122 -7.53 22.28 7.17
CA THR A 122 -6.90 23.06 6.07
C THR A 122 -6.73 24.55 6.35
N VAL A 123 -7.08 25.04 7.55
CA VAL A 123 -6.81 26.44 7.91
C VAL A 123 -5.35 26.57 8.33
N GLY A 124 -4.47 26.86 7.37
CA GLY A 124 -3.06 27.18 7.62
C GLY A 124 -2.03 26.41 6.80
N LEU A 125 -2.40 25.87 5.63
CA LEU A 125 -1.41 25.48 4.62
C LEU A 125 -1.31 26.61 3.60
N ASP A 126 -0.33 27.48 3.81
CA ASP A 126 0.06 28.48 2.83
C ASP A 126 0.38 27.79 1.48
N ASN A 127 -0.31 28.24 0.43
CA ASN A 127 -0.23 27.72 -0.95
C ASN A 127 1.10 28.12 -1.62
N SER A 128 2.22 27.59 -1.14
CA SER A 128 3.53 27.74 -1.79
C SER A 128 4.29 26.41 -1.77
N GLY A 129 3.74 25.41 -2.47
CA GLY A 129 4.45 24.15 -2.66
C GLY A 129 3.62 22.99 -3.21
N LEU A 130 2.46 23.24 -3.82
CA LEU A 130 1.60 22.20 -4.40
C LEU A 130 1.35 22.46 -5.88
N VAL A 131 2.43 22.52 -6.67
CA VAL A 131 2.38 22.35 -8.11
C VAL A 131 3.55 21.44 -8.47
N GLU A 132 3.25 20.18 -8.74
CA GLU A 132 3.94 19.34 -9.74
C GLU A 132 3.01 18.12 -9.94
N GLN A 133 1.81 18.41 -10.44
CA GLN A 133 0.98 17.44 -11.17
C GLN A 133 1.60 17.29 -12.57
N ASP A 134 1.87 16.04 -12.94
CA ASP A 134 1.71 15.49 -14.29
C ASP A 134 2.21 16.33 -15.49
N GLU A 135 3.50 16.64 -15.55
CA GLU A 135 4.18 16.98 -16.80
C GLU A 135 4.95 15.78 -17.38
N ASP A 136 4.26 14.71 -17.76
CA ASP A 136 4.80 13.77 -18.78
C ASP A 136 3.71 12.91 -19.45
N LEU A 137 2.52 13.48 -19.64
CA LEU A 137 1.41 12.85 -20.37
C LEU A 137 1.03 13.62 -21.64
N GLU A 138 1.97 14.31 -22.28
CA GLU A 138 1.74 15.01 -23.56
C GLU A 138 2.70 14.56 -24.68
N LYS A 139 3.40 13.42 -24.52
CA LYS A 139 4.31 12.88 -25.55
C LYS A 139 3.93 11.51 -26.12
N LEU A 140 2.68 11.07 -25.93
CA LEU A 140 2.14 9.83 -26.49
C LEU A 140 0.86 10.02 -27.33
N GLU A 141 0.59 11.23 -27.82
CA GLU A 141 -0.51 11.49 -28.78
C GLU A 141 -0.05 12.06 -30.14
N GLU A 142 1.27 12.15 -30.39
CA GLU A 142 1.80 12.59 -31.70
C GLU A 142 2.49 11.43 -32.48
N THR A 143 1.99 10.20 -32.39
CA THR A 143 2.53 9.09 -33.22
C THR A 143 1.47 8.11 -33.75
N ILE A 144 0.18 8.30 -33.47
CA ILE A 144 -0.91 7.44 -34.00
C ILE A 144 -2.00 8.26 -34.70
N VAL A 145 -1.61 9.15 -35.62
CA VAL A 145 -2.45 9.50 -36.78
C VAL A 145 -1.57 9.59 -38.04
N SER A 146 -0.75 8.56 -38.25
CA SER A 146 -0.31 8.20 -39.60
C SER A 146 -1.45 7.41 -40.27
N THR A 147 -2.46 8.12 -40.75
CA THR A 147 -3.36 7.61 -41.80
C THR A 147 -3.57 8.71 -42.83
N LYS A 148 -2.73 8.66 -43.86
CA LYS A 148 -2.82 9.41 -45.11
C LYS A 148 -4.26 9.38 -45.66
N HIS A 149 -4.96 10.50 -45.59
CA HIS A 149 -6.03 10.81 -46.51
C HIS A 149 -5.46 11.77 -47.56
N ILE A 150 -4.87 11.20 -48.61
CA ILE A 150 -4.65 11.95 -49.85
C ILE A 150 -5.96 11.84 -50.63
N ALA A 151 -6.78 12.87 -50.54
CA ALA A 151 -7.79 13.20 -51.53
C ALA A 151 -7.91 14.73 -51.57
N LEU A 152 -7.33 15.36 -52.60
CA LEU A 152 -8.00 16.34 -53.48
C LEU A 152 -7.00 16.95 -54.46
N ALA A 153 -7.24 16.75 -55.76
CA ALA A 153 -7.38 17.77 -56.80
C ALA A 153 -7.58 17.07 -58.15
#